data_AF-A0A7J4TUG5-F1
#
_entry.id   AF-A0A7J4TUG5-F1
#
_cell.length_a   1.000
_cell.length_b   1.000
_cell.length_c   1.000
_cell.angle_alpha   90.00
_cell.angle_beta   90.00
_cell.angle_gamma   90.00
#
_symmetry.space_group_name_H-M   'P 1'
#
loop_
_entity.id
_entity.type
_entity.pdbx_description
1 polymer ?
#
loop_
_entity_poly.entity_id
_entity_poly.type
_entity_poly.pdbx_seq_one_letter_code
_entity_poly.pdbx_strand_id
1 'polypeptide(L)' 'MIRYLLRNPNEWGYNINQIAKLNKMSVGSAFKILKKLEKDDIAVKTEISNASHYKLNFDNPETIKLCELFLLTEKR' A
#
# COMPACT_ATOMS: atom_id res chain seq x y z
N MET A 1 -2.85 -6.53 -0.58
CA MET A 1 -2.05 -5.30 -0.78
C MET A 1 -1.77 -4.56 0.51
N ILE A 2 -2.79 -4.03 1.21
CA ILE A 2 -2.61 -3.26 2.46
C ILE A 2 -1.88 -4.07 3.54
N ARG A 3 -2.32 -5.32 3.80
CA ARG A 3 -1.65 -6.23 4.74
C ARG A 3 -0.16 -6.44 4.46
N TYR A 4 0.22 -6.47 3.17
CA TYR A 4 1.62 -6.67 2.80
C TYR A 4 2.46 -5.41 3.09
N LEU A 5 1.96 -4.24 2.66
CA LEU A 5 2.63 -2.96 2.91
C LEU A 5 2.76 -2.68 4.41
N LEU A 6 1.77 -3.11 5.20
CA LEU A 6 1.81 -3.03 6.65
C LEU A 6 2.88 -3.96 7.27
N ARG A 7 3.00 -5.20 6.77
CA ARG A 7 3.99 -6.17 7.28
C ARG A 7 5.42 -5.88 6.85
N ASN A 8 5.60 -5.14 5.76
CA ASN A 8 6.91 -4.79 5.22
C ASN A 8 6.96 -3.26 5.06
N PRO A 9 7.03 -2.51 6.17
CA PRO A 9 7.14 -1.06 6.09
C PRO A 9 8.47 -0.72 5.41
N ASN A 10 8.37 -0.01 4.29
CA ASN A 10 9.51 0.58 3.61
C ASN A 10 9.34 2.09 3.63
N GLU A 11 10.33 2.80 4.17
CA GLU A 11 10.37 4.26 4.28
C GLU A 11 10.08 4.96 2.94
N TRP A 12 10.63 4.39 1.87
CA TRP A 12 10.55 4.87 0.50
C TRP A 12 9.39 4.25 -0.30
N GLY A 13 8.68 3.28 0.30
CA GLY A 13 7.60 2.53 -0.35
C GLY A 13 8.10 1.54 -1.41
N TYR A 14 7.16 1.04 -2.20
CA TYR A 14 7.42 0.05 -3.25
C TYR A 14 6.92 0.54 -4.60
N ASN A 15 7.64 0.24 -5.66
CA ASN A 15 7.14 0.52 -7.00
C ASN A 15 6.02 -0.47 -7.39
N ILE A 16 5.27 -0.13 -8.42
CA ILE A 16 4.12 -0.94 -8.84
C ILE A 16 4.47 -2.37 -9.24
N ASN A 17 5.65 -2.58 -9.86
CA ASN A 17 6.08 -3.92 -10.28
C ASN A 17 6.38 -4.80 -9.07
N GLN A 18 7.03 -4.23 -8.04
CA GLN A 18 7.25 -4.89 -6.77
C GLN A 18 5.92 -5.22 -6.09
N ILE A 19 4.99 -4.26 -6.01
CA ILE A 19 3.67 -4.46 -5.39
C ILE A 19 2.89 -5.57 -6.12
N ALA A 20 2.88 -5.57 -7.45
CA ALA A 20 2.21 -6.57 -8.25
C ALA A 20 2.81 -7.98 -8.01
N LYS A 21 4.14 -8.10 -8.05
CA LYS A 21 4.86 -9.35 -7.78
C LYS A 21 4.57 -9.89 -6.38
N LEU A 22 4.63 -9.02 -5.37
CA LEU A 22 4.43 -9.38 -3.96
C LEU A 22 2.98 -9.80 -3.66
N ASN A 23 2.01 -9.23 -4.37
CA ASN A 23 0.60 -9.58 -4.23
C ASN A 23 0.12 -10.63 -5.25
N LYS A 24 1.03 -11.24 -6.01
CA LYS A 24 0.75 -12.26 -7.04
C LYS A 24 -0.38 -11.84 -8.00
N MET A 25 -0.34 -10.58 -8.47
CA MET A 25 -1.35 -10.01 -9.35
C MET A 25 -0.72 -9.27 -10.54
N SER A 26 -1.53 -8.94 -11.54
CA SER A 26 -1.08 -8.14 -12.69
C SER A 26 -0.75 -6.70 -12.27
N VAL A 27 0.18 -6.06 -12.99
CA VAL A 27 0.54 -4.65 -12.81
C VAL A 27 -0.67 -3.75 -13.02
N GLY A 28 -1.51 -4.03 -14.03
CA GLY A 28 -2.73 -3.26 -14.29
C GLY A 28 -3.76 -3.37 -13.16
N SER A 29 -3.92 -4.55 -12.57
CA SER A 29 -4.79 -4.74 -11.39
C SER A 29 -4.23 -3.98 -10.17
N ALA A 30 -2.92 -4.09 -9.93
CA ALA A 30 -2.25 -3.35 -8.85
C ALA A 30 -2.43 -1.83 -9.04
N PHE A 31 -2.30 -1.33 -10.27
CA PHE A 31 -2.50 0.08 -10.60
C PHE A 31 -3.90 0.57 -10.24
N LYS A 32 -4.94 -0.16 -10.64
CA LYS A 32 -6.34 0.20 -10.34
C LYS A 32 -6.60 0.24 -8.83
N ILE A 33 -6.08 -0.74 -8.09
CA ILE A 33 -6.22 -0.79 -6.63
C ILE A 33 -5.45 0.38 -5.99
N LEU A 34 -4.20 0.60 -6.39
CA LEU A 34 -3.39 1.71 -5.89
C LEU A 34 -4.03 3.06 -6.15
N LYS A 35 -4.57 3.29 -7.35
CA LYS A 35 -5.28 4.53 -7.67
C LYS A 35 -6.52 4.75 -6.82
N LYS A 36 -7.23 3.67 -6.47
CA LYS A 36 -8.36 3.75 -5.54
C LYS A 36 -7.88 4.11 -4.13
N LEU A 37 -6.85 3.43 -3.63
CA LEU A 37 -6.28 3.73 -2.30
C LEU A 37 -5.65 5.13 -2.21
N GLU A 38 -5.08 5.62 -3.30
CA GLU A 38 -4.56 7.00 -3.42
C GLU A 38 -5.71 8.01 -3.36
N LYS A 39 -6.83 7.72 -4.06
CA LYS A 39 -8.03 8.56 -4.01
C LYS A 39 -8.66 8.61 -2.62
N ASP A 40 -8.64 7.49 -1.91
CA ASP A 40 -9.19 7.35 -0.55
C ASP A 40 -8.18 7.83 0.52
N ASP A 41 -7.04 8.42 0.12
CA ASP A 41 -5.95 8.88 0.99
C ASP A 41 -5.38 7.79 1.93
N ILE A 42 -5.49 6.52 1.52
CA ILE A 42 -4.97 5.34 2.23
C ILE A 42 -3.52 5.06 1.85
N ALA A 43 -3.14 5.38 0.61
CA ALA A 43 -1.79 5.17 0.09
C ALA A 43 -1.23 6.45 -0.53
N VAL A 44 -0.01 6.81 -0.15
CA VAL A 44 0.71 7.96 -0.71
C VAL A 44 1.60 7.49 -1.86
N LYS A 45 1.55 8.22 -2.96
CA LYS A 45 2.47 8.07 -4.09
C LYS A 45 3.64 9.03 -3.93
N THR A 46 4.86 8.54 -4.14
CA THR A 46 6.09 9.35 -4.15
C THR A 46 6.89 9.00 -5.39
N GLU A 47 7.43 10.01 -6.09
CA GLU A 47 8.32 9.78 -7.24
C GLU A 47 9.75 9.67 -6.73
N ILE A 48 10.40 8.53 -6.99
CA ILE A 48 11.81 8.28 -6.64
C ILE A 48 12.49 7.77 -7.90
N SER A 49 13.52 8.49 -8.35
CA SER A 49 14.32 8.12 -9.54
C SER A 49 13.47 7.80 -10.78
N ASN A 50 12.50 8.67 -11.10
CA ASN A 50 11.54 8.54 -12.22
C ASN A 50 10.59 7.34 -12.14
N ALA A 51 10.45 6.72 -10.96
CA ALA A 51 9.49 5.67 -10.73
C ALA A 51 8.54 6.02 -9.58
N SER A 52 7.27 5.74 -9.80
CA SER A 52 6.23 5.88 -8.81
C SER A 52 6.33 4.79 -7.75
N HIS A 53 6.57 5.20 -6.51
CA HIS A 53 6.58 4.36 -5.33
C HIS A 53 5.35 4.64 -4.47
N TYR A 54 4.86 3.62 -3.79
CA TYR A 54 3.68 3.70 -2.96
C TYR A 54 3.95 3.18 -1.55
N LYS A 55 3.44 3.90 -0.56
CA LYS A 55 3.43 3.50 0.85
C LYS A 55 2.08 3.80 1.49
N LEU A 56 1.79 3.20 2.65
CA LEU A 56 0.58 3.52 3.41
C LEU A 56 0.68 4.93 3.98
N ASN A 57 -0.44 5.65 3.97
CA ASN A 57 -0.55 6.97 4.58
C ASN A 57 -0.85 6.83 6.07
N PHE A 58 0.18 6.78 6.92
CA PHE A 58 -0.02 6.75 8.37
C PHE A 58 -0.37 8.11 8.98
N ASP A 59 -0.36 9.20 8.21
CA ASP A 59 -0.88 10.50 8.66
C ASP A 59 -2.42 10.55 8.60
N ASN A 60 -3.04 9.63 7.87
CA ASN A 60 -4.49 9.46 7.83
C ASN A 60 -4.98 8.48 8.93
N PRO A 61 -5.81 8.94 9.90
CA PRO A 61 -6.36 8.09 10.96
C PRO A 61 -7.18 6.91 10.47
N GLU A 62 -7.82 7.01 9.30
CA GLU A 62 -8.58 5.90 8.72
C GLU A 62 -7.65 4.77 8.27
N THR A 63 -6.51 5.10 7.69
CA THR A 63 -5.47 4.12 7.33
C THR A 63 -4.97 3.39 8.55
N ILE A 64 -4.71 4.12 9.65
CA ILE A 64 -4.29 3.52 10.93
C ILE A 64 -5.35 2.54 11.42
N LYS A 65 -6.62 2.96 11.53
CA LYS A 65 -7.73 2.10 11.98
C LYS A 65 -7.89 0.85 11.10
N LEU A 66 -7.76 1.01 9.79
CA LEU A 66 -7.83 -0.10 8.85
C LEU A 66 -6.68 -1.09 9.08
N CYS A 67 -5.47 -0.60 9.31
CA CYS A 67 -4.31 -1.41 9.63
C CYS A 67 -4.46 -2.14 10.97
N GLU A 68 -4.95 -1.45 12.01
CA GLU A 68 -5.26 -2.03 13.32
C GLU A 68 -6.29 -3.16 13.20
N LEU A 69 -7.38 -2.93 12.45
CA LEU A 69 -8.39 -3.95 12.18
C LEU A 69 -7.76 -5.19 11.53
N PHE A 70 -6.91 -5.00 10.51
CA PHE A 70 -6.21 -6.10 9.88
C PHE A 70 -5.32 -6.87 10.87
N LEU A 71 -4.55 -6.18 11.73
CA LEU A 71 -3.69 -6.81 12.74
C LEU A 71 -4.51 -7.60 13.79
N LEU A 72 -5.64 -7.04 14.23
CA LEU A 72 -6.53 -7.70 15.19
C LEU A 72 -7.17 -8.96 14.60
N THR A 73 -7.51 -8.95 13.31
CA THR A 73 -8.03 -10.15 12.62
C THR A 73 -6.99 -11.25 12.42
N GLU A 74 -5.70 -10.96 12.55
CA GLU A 74 -4.62 -11.97 12.42
C GLU A 74 -4.21 -12.59 13.76
N LYS A 75 -4.56 -11.98 14.89
CA LYS A 75 -4.33 -12.52 16.24
C LYS A 75 -5.37 -13.57 16.67
N ARG A 76 -6.35 -13.87 15.82
CA ARG A 76 -7.50 -14.73 16.12
C ARG A 76 -7.39 -16.09 15.46
#